data_AF-A0A0G0VQP1-F1
#
_entry.id   AF-A0A0G0VQP1-F1
#
_cell.length_a   1.000
_cell.length_b   1.000
_cell.length_c   1.000
_cell.angle_alpha   90.00
_cell.angle_beta   90.00
_cell.angle_gamma   90.00
#
_symmetry.space_group_name_H-M   'P 1'
#
loop_
_entity.id
_entity.type
_entity.pdbx_description
1 polymer ?
#
loop_
_entity_poly.entity_id
_entity_poly.type
_entity_poly.pdbx_seq_one_letter_code
_entity_poly.pdbx_strand_id
1 'polypeptide(L)'
;MSPSSKPIVIKKIEVRLLRLPLITTFTTGFGTINYKETVVVRLEDSDGVVGWGEGAALSFPNYSPETAITTYLGLKEYLLPSIVGKRISGPEGLDNLYSQVKGYHFAKTAIDCAMWMICSIKSQQSLKQLLGGKSESVAIGESIGIKNSIDETLEEISLRLDQGYQRIKIKIKP
;
A
#
# COMPACT_ATOMS: atom_id res chain seq x y z
N MET A 1 -4.37 22.45 4.98
CA MET A 1 -3.71 22.65 6.29
C MET A 1 -2.95 21.38 6.59
N SER A 2 -1.62 21.44 6.74
CA SER A 2 -0.80 20.24 6.95
C SER A 2 -1.17 19.60 8.31
N PRO A 3 -1.38 18.27 8.37
CA PRO A 3 -1.84 17.52 9.55
C PRO A 3 -1.00 17.64 10.82
N SER A 4 0.25 18.11 10.73
CA SER A 4 1.12 18.26 11.89
C SER A 4 1.99 19.50 11.75
N SER A 5 1.74 20.50 12.59
CA SER A 5 2.64 21.64 12.77
C SER A 5 3.98 21.26 13.43
N LYS A 6 4.09 20.02 13.96
CA LYS A 6 5.30 19.54 14.62
C LYS A 6 6.10 18.60 13.70
N PRO A 7 7.41 18.85 13.51
CA PRO A 7 8.28 17.95 12.79
C PRO A 7 8.34 16.56 13.46
N ILE A 8 8.35 15.51 12.65
CA ILE A 8 8.55 14.13 13.05
C ILE A 8 10.04 13.81 12.97
N VAL A 9 10.57 13.10 13.96
CA VAL A 9 11.95 12.60 13.98
C VAL A 9 11.93 11.09 14.17
N ILE A 10 12.34 10.33 13.16
CA ILE A 10 12.35 8.86 13.22
C ILE A 10 13.58 8.37 14.00
N LYS A 11 13.35 7.48 14.98
CA LYS A 11 14.39 6.90 15.84
C LYS A 11 14.63 5.41 15.59
N LYS A 12 13.58 4.65 15.30
CA LYS A 12 13.72 3.22 15.00
C LYS A 12 12.97 2.89 13.72
N ILE A 13 13.56 1.95 12.98
CA ILE A 13 13.05 1.47 11.72
C ILE A 13 13.12 -0.05 11.75
N GLU A 14 12.03 -0.70 11.34
CA GLU A 14 12.03 -2.11 11.01
C GLU A 14 11.47 -2.29 9.59
N VAL A 15 12.07 -3.20 8.84
CA VAL A 15 11.62 -3.56 7.49
C VAL A 15 11.47 -5.06 7.42
N ARG A 16 10.33 -5.52 6.92
CA ARG A 16 10.00 -6.94 6.85
C ARG A 16 9.57 -7.27 5.43
N LEU A 17 10.35 -8.12 4.76
CA LEU A 17 9.90 -8.80 3.54
C LEU A 17 9.06 -10.00 3.96
N LEU A 18 7.79 -10.00 3.60
CA LEU A 18 6.80 -10.99 4.01
C LEU A 18 6.32 -11.79 2.82
N ARG A 19 6.00 -13.06 3.05
CA ARG A 19 5.34 -13.95 2.10
C ARG A 19 4.12 -14.58 2.76
N LEU A 20 2.94 -14.21 2.31
CA LEU A 20 1.65 -14.65 2.85
C LEU A 20 1.02 -15.66 1.88
N PRO A 21 0.64 -16.87 2.33
CA PRO A 21 -0.07 -17.82 1.46
C PRO A 21 -1.45 -17.27 1.09
N LEU A 22 -1.85 -17.45 -0.17
CA LEU A 22 -3.19 -17.07 -0.62
C LEU A 22 -4.19 -18.19 -0.29
N ILE A 23 -5.40 -17.82 0.13
CA ILE A 23 -6.52 -18.76 0.32
C ILE A 23 -6.93 -19.40 -1.02
N THR A 24 -6.88 -18.61 -2.09
CA THR A 24 -7.19 -19.05 -3.46
C THR A 24 -6.02 -18.71 -4.36
N THR A 25 -5.55 -19.69 -5.14
CA THR A 25 -4.49 -19.49 -6.12
C THR A 25 -5.05 -18.81 -7.37
N PHE A 26 -4.25 -17.95 -8.00
CA PHE A 26 -4.64 -17.28 -9.23
C PHE A 26 -3.64 -17.63 -10.33
N THR A 27 -4.14 -18.21 -11.42
CA THR A 27 -3.34 -18.48 -12.61
C THR A 27 -3.47 -17.32 -13.59
N THR A 28 -2.33 -16.80 -14.00
CA THR A 28 -2.20 -15.78 -15.03
C THR A 28 -1.43 -16.35 -16.22
N GLY A 29 -1.36 -15.64 -17.35
CA GLY A 29 -0.49 -16.03 -18.48
C GLY A 29 1.00 -16.10 -18.12
N PHE A 30 1.40 -15.57 -16.96
CA PHE A 30 2.78 -15.58 -16.47
C PHE A 30 3.03 -16.63 -15.37
N GLY A 31 2.06 -17.48 -15.07
CA GLY A 31 2.17 -18.54 -14.05
C GLY A 31 1.12 -18.46 -12.95
N THR A 32 1.20 -19.42 -12.03
CA THR A 32 0.28 -19.56 -10.88
C THR A 32 0.86 -18.86 -9.66
N ILE A 33 0.08 -17.95 -9.09
CA ILE A 33 0.39 -17.19 -7.88
C ILE A 33 -0.30 -17.89 -6.70
N ASN A 34 0.48 -18.37 -5.74
CA ASN A 34 0.01 -19.05 -4.53
C ASN A 34 0.37 -18.30 -3.23
N TYR A 35 1.13 -17.21 -3.32
CA TYR A 35 1.43 -16.33 -2.22
C TYR A 35 1.41 -14.86 -2.65
N LYS A 36 1.18 -13.97 -1.69
CA LYS A 36 1.45 -12.53 -1.81
C LYS A 36 2.77 -12.24 -1.12
N GLU A 37 3.76 -11.80 -1.88
CA GLU A 37 4.97 -11.21 -1.32
C GLU A 37 4.78 -9.70 -1.19
N THR A 38 5.23 -9.12 -0.09
CA THR A 38 5.09 -7.68 0.18
C THR A 38 6.15 -7.22 1.17
N VAL A 39 6.32 -5.91 1.30
CA VAL A 39 7.24 -5.31 2.26
C VAL A 39 6.48 -4.44 3.23
N VAL A 40 6.68 -4.65 4.53
CA VAL A 40 6.09 -3.83 5.59
C VAL A 40 7.18 -3.07 6.33
N VAL A 41 6.94 -1.78 6.56
CA VAL A 41 7.82 -0.88 7.31
C VAL A 41 7.13 -0.49 8.61
N ARG A 42 7.91 -0.52 9.71
CA ARG A 42 7.55 0.07 10.99
C ARG A 42 8.49 1.24 11.25
N LEU A 43 7.92 2.43 11.48
CA LEU A 43 8.66 3.62 11.88
C LEU A 43 8.25 4.01 13.29
N GLU A 44 9.21 4.24 14.18
CA GLU A 44 8.98 4.75 15.53
C GLU A 44 9.63 6.14 15.64
N ASP A 45 8.85 7.15 16.01
CA ASP A 45 9.35 8.50 16.18
C ASP A 45 10.00 8.74 17.56
N SER A 46 10.54 9.94 17.76
CA SER A 46 11.22 10.33 19.00
C SER A 46 10.33 10.35 20.24
N ASP A 47 9.02 10.39 20.06
CA ASP A 47 8.04 10.42 21.15
C ASP A 47 7.45 9.01 21.39
N GLY A 48 7.99 7.99 20.69
CA GLY A 48 7.56 6.59 20.80
C GLY A 48 6.32 6.24 19.97
N VAL A 49 5.82 7.14 19.12
CA VAL A 49 4.66 6.87 18.25
C VAL A 49 5.09 6.01 17.07
N VAL A 50 4.28 5.00 16.78
CA VAL A 50 4.56 3.99 15.77
C VAL A 50 3.62 4.13 14.58
N GLY A 51 4.19 4.22 13.38
CA GLY A 51 3.48 4.12 12.12
C GLY A 51 3.86 2.86 11.35
N TRP A 52 2.89 2.31 10.64
CA TRP A 52 3.06 1.17 9.75
C TRP A 52 2.70 1.56 8.33
N GLY A 53 3.44 1.02 7.36
CA GLY A 53 3.14 1.17 5.95
C GLY A 53 3.58 -0.04 5.14
N GLU A 54 2.91 -0.25 4.01
CA GLU A 54 3.14 -1.38 3.12
C GLU A 54 3.61 -0.90 1.73
N GLY A 55 4.70 -1.48 1.24
CA GLY A 55 5.16 -1.35 -0.13
C GLY A 55 4.64 -2.52 -0.97
N ALA A 56 3.41 -2.38 -1.47
CA ALA A 56 2.63 -3.48 -2.05
C ALA A 56 3.03 -3.91 -3.48
N ALA A 57 4.31 -3.88 -3.83
CA ALA A 57 4.80 -4.38 -5.13
C ALA A 57 4.53 -5.89 -5.30
N LEU A 58 4.42 -6.36 -6.55
CA LEU A 58 4.27 -7.80 -6.84
C LEU A 58 5.62 -8.53 -6.74
N SER A 59 5.61 -9.86 -6.68
CA SER A 59 6.84 -10.66 -6.65
C SER A 59 7.65 -10.59 -7.94
N PHE A 60 6.97 -10.37 -9.07
CA PHE A 60 7.56 -10.38 -10.40
C PHE A 60 7.24 -9.07 -11.14
N PRO A 61 8.12 -8.62 -12.05
CA PRO A 61 7.98 -7.33 -12.72
C PRO A 61 7.02 -7.38 -13.92
N ASN A 62 5.86 -8.02 -13.74
CA ASN A 62 4.85 -8.20 -14.79
C ASN A 62 3.74 -7.13 -14.77
N TYR A 63 3.64 -6.37 -13.67
CA TYR A 63 2.76 -5.21 -13.53
C TYR A 63 3.52 -3.88 -13.57
N SER A 64 4.68 -3.86 -12.91
CA SER A 64 5.58 -2.71 -12.78
C SER A 64 7.01 -3.24 -12.78
N PRO A 65 8.03 -2.46 -13.20
CA PRO A 65 9.44 -2.85 -13.00
C PRO A 65 9.80 -3.09 -11.53
N GLU A 66 9.04 -2.51 -10.59
CA GLU A 66 9.24 -2.71 -9.16
C GLU A 66 8.62 -4.02 -8.66
N THR A 67 9.45 -4.82 -7.98
CA THR A 67 9.06 -6.03 -7.26
C THR A 67 9.17 -5.87 -5.73
N ALA A 68 8.58 -6.77 -4.96
CA ALA A 68 8.72 -6.81 -3.50
C ALA A 68 10.19 -6.82 -3.06
N ILE A 69 11.05 -7.58 -3.74
CA ILE A 69 12.49 -7.62 -3.46
C ILE A 69 13.15 -6.28 -3.78
N THR A 70 12.89 -5.68 -4.95
CA THR A 70 13.49 -4.37 -5.30
C THR A 70 12.97 -3.25 -4.40
N THR A 71 11.73 -3.35 -3.92
CA THR A 71 11.11 -2.44 -2.95
C THR A 71 11.83 -2.54 -1.61
N TYR A 72 12.07 -3.76 -1.13
CA TYR A 72 12.81 -4.03 0.09
C TYR A 72 14.24 -3.46 0.03
N LEU A 73 14.94 -3.71 -1.08
CA LEU A 73 16.28 -3.16 -1.31
C LEU A 73 16.26 -1.63 -1.37
N GLY A 74 15.31 -1.04 -2.10
CA GLY A 74 15.19 0.42 -2.20
C GLY A 74 14.91 1.10 -0.86
N LEU A 75 14.06 0.47 -0.04
CA LEU A 75 13.81 0.89 1.34
C LEU A 75 15.10 0.85 2.17
N LYS A 76 15.77 -0.30 2.21
CA LYS A 76 16.93 -0.55 3.07
C LYS A 76 18.16 0.25 2.67
N GLU A 77 18.48 0.31 1.38
CA GLU A 77 19.75 0.86 0.88
C GLU A 77 19.68 2.37 0.65
N TYR A 78 18.52 2.92 0.26
CA TYR A 78 18.43 4.31 -0.21
C TYR A 78 17.49 5.18 0.62
N LEU A 79 16.26 4.73 0.88
CA LEU A 79 15.22 5.63 1.38
C LEU A 79 15.24 5.76 2.92
N LEU A 80 15.26 4.64 3.64
CA LEU A 80 15.15 4.65 5.11
C LEU A 80 16.38 5.24 5.81
N PRO A 81 17.64 4.98 5.38
CA PRO A 81 18.80 5.63 5.97
C PRO A 81 18.72 7.16 5.88
N SER A 82 18.05 7.69 4.85
CA SER A 82 17.96 9.12 4.62
C SER A 82 16.97 9.87 5.54
N ILE A 83 16.13 9.17 6.31
CA ILE A 83 15.12 9.79 7.20
C ILE A 83 15.44 9.66 8.70
N VAL A 84 16.32 8.73 9.10
CA VAL A 84 16.66 8.51 10.51
C VAL A 84 17.28 9.76 11.11
N GLY A 85 16.76 10.19 12.27
CA GLY A 85 17.27 11.34 13.00
C GLY A 85 17.01 12.71 12.37
N LYS A 86 16.40 12.78 11.17
CA LYS A 86 16.05 14.05 10.53
C LYS A 86 14.71 14.57 11.04
N ARG A 87 14.57 15.90 11.08
CA ARG A 87 13.30 16.58 11.30
C ARG A 87 12.56 16.67 9.98
N ILE A 88 11.43 16.00 9.88
CA ILE A 88 10.61 15.95 8.66
C ILE A 88 9.26 16.60 8.96
N SER A 89 8.84 17.56 8.13
CA SER A 89 7.58 18.29 8.28
C SER A 89 6.37 17.45 7.84
N GLY A 90 6.15 16.32 8.51
CA GLY A 90 5.07 15.38 8.16
C GLY A 90 5.32 14.63 6.84
N PRO A 91 4.28 13.96 6.31
CA PRO A 91 4.34 13.24 5.03
C PRO A 91 4.76 14.12 3.86
N GLU A 92 4.30 15.38 3.81
CA GLU A 92 4.65 16.31 2.74
C GLU A 92 6.16 16.65 2.72
N GLY A 93 6.84 16.51 3.86
CA GLY A 93 8.29 16.66 3.94
C GLY A 93 9.07 15.58 3.17
N LEU A 94 8.45 14.43 2.88
CA LEU A 94 9.06 13.34 2.12
C LEU A 94 9.21 13.68 0.64
N ASP A 95 8.27 14.43 0.06
CA ASP A 95 8.31 14.79 -1.37
C ASP A 95 9.59 15.57 -1.69
N ASN A 96 9.92 16.54 -0.84
CA ASN A 96 11.15 17.32 -0.99
C ASN A 96 12.39 16.44 -0.82
N LEU A 97 12.40 15.59 0.22
CA LEU A 97 13.52 14.69 0.52
C LEU A 97 13.79 13.70 -0.62
N TYR A 98 12.74 13.23 -1.29
CA TYR A 98 12.80 12.20 -2.32
C TYR A 98 12.66 12.72 -3.75
N SER A 99 12.61 14.04 -3.95
CA SER A 99 12.45 14.69 -5.26
C SER A 99 13.50 14.25 -6.30
N GLN A 100 14.72 13.97 -5.86
CA GLN A 100 15.82 13.51 -6.73
C GLN A 100 15.86 11.99 -6.93
N VAL A 101 15.15 11.21 -6.11
CA VAL A 101 15.13 9.74 -6.23
C VAL A 101 14.19 9.35 -7.36
N LYS A 102 14.70 8.65 -8.39
CA LYS A 102 13.90 8.16 -9.51
C LYS A 102 13.32 6.78 -9.20
N GLY A 103 12.04 6.55 -9.54
CA GLY A 103 11.35 5.28 -9.27
C GLY A 103 11.09 5.02 -7.78
N TYR A 104 11.09 3.74 -7.39
CA TYR A 104 10.87 3.24 -6.03
C TYR A 104 9.53 3.72 -5.43
N HIS A 105 8.48 3.77 -6.24
CA HIS A 105 7.18 4.28 -5.84
C HIS A 105 6.56 3.45 -4.71
N PHE A 106 6.69 2.12 -4.74
CA PHE A 106 6.17 1.27 -3.65
C PHE A 106 6.96 1.46 -2.35
N ALA A 107 8.27 1.66 -2.45
CA ALA A 107 9.12 1.91 -1.30
C ALA A 107 8.83 3.27 -0.65
N LYS A 108 8.66 4.32 -1.46
CA LYS A 108 8.25 5.65 -0.99
C LYS A 108 6.87 5.60 -0.35
N THR A 109 5.92 4.88 -0.97
CA THR A 109 4.56 4.70 -0.42
C THR A 109 4.59 4.03 0.95
N ALA A 110 5.43 3.01 1.16
CA ALA A 110 5.55 2.36 2.47
C ALA A 110 5.97 3.34 3.58
N ILE A 111 6.88 4.26 3.29
CA ILE A 111 7.33 5.30 4.23
C ILE A 111 6.24 6.36 4.42
N ASP A 112 5.64 6.81 3.32
CA ASP A 112 4.57 7.81 3.33
C ASP A 112 3.37 7.35 4.19
N CYS A 113 2.87 6.13 3.97
CA CYS A 113 1.78 5.56 4.77
C CYS A 113 2.13 5.47 6.27
N ALA A 114 3.37 5.07 6.60
CA ALA A 114 3.81 5.02 7.99
C ALA A 114 3.86 6.42 8.63
N MET A 115 4.32 7.44 7.89
CA MET A 115 4.34 8.83 8.35
C MET A 115 2.92 9.40 8.53
N TRP A 116 1.99 9.08 7.61
CA TRP A 116 0.58 9.45 7.75
C TRP A 116 -0.06 8.83 8.98
N MET A 117 0.25 7.58 9.30
CA MET A 117 -0.23 6.92 10.52
C MET A 117 0.33 7.60 11.78
N ILE A 118 1.63 7.95 11.81
CA ILE A 118 2.21 8.73 12.92
C ILE A 118 1.48 10.06 13.08
N CYS A 119 1.28 10.81 12.00
CA CYS A 119 0.51 12.06 12.03
C CYS A 119 -0.90 11.87 12.58
N SER A 120 -1.60 10.84 12.13
CA SER A 120 -2.96 10.48 12.60
C SER A 120 -2.98 10.27 14.12
N ILE A 121 -2.05 9.48 14.64
CA ILE A 121 -1.96 9.19 16.07
C ILE A 121 -1.59 10.46 16.86
N LYS A 122 -0.57 11.22 16.44
CA LYS A 122 -0.10 12.42 17.13
C LYS A 122 -1.13 13.55 17.15
N SER A 123 -1.92 13.68 16.09
CA SER A 123 -2.97 14.70 15.98
C SER A 123 -4.29 14.26 16.63
N GLN A 124 -4.39 13.01 17.09
CA GLN A 124 -5.63 12.40 17.57
C GLN A 124 -6.79 12.50 16.55
N GLN A 125 -6.45 12.45 15.26
CA GLN A 125 -7.39 12.49 14.15
C GLN A 125 -7.24 11.23 13.33
N SER A 126 -8.36 10.60 12.95
CA SER A 126 -8.32 9.47 12.02
C SER A 126 -7.69 9.88 10.69
N LEU A 127 -7.03 8.93 10.00
CA LEU A 127 -6.49 9.19 8.66
C LEU A 127 -7.59 9.68 7.70
N LYS A 128 -8.82 9.17 7.83
CA LYS A 128 -10.01 9.69 7.12
C LYS A 128 -10.15 11.19 7.29
N GLN A 129 -10.14 11.69 8.53
CA GLN A 129 -10.26 13.12 8.82
C GLN A 129 -9.09 13.92 8.24
N LEU A 130 -7.86 13.41 8.40
CA LEU A 130 -6.66 14.06 7.88
C LEU A 130 -6.66 14.22 6.36
N LEU A 131 -7.20 13.23 5.65
CA LEU A 131 -7.34 13.25 4.19
C LEU A 131 -8.62 13.96 3.71
N GLY A 132 -9.42 14.53 4.62
CA GLY A 132 -10.66 15.24 4.28
C GLY A 132 -11.84 14.34 3.91
N GLY A 133 -11.78 13.06 4.24
CA GLY A 133 -12.85 12.09 4.01
C GLY A 133 -14.09 12.39 4.85
N LYS A 134 -15.26 12.41 4.20
CA LYS A 134 -16.55 12.75 4.83
C LYS A 134 -17.49 11.56 5.03
N SER A 135 -17.32 10.49 4.26
CA SER A 135 -18.22 9.33 4.29
C SER A 135 -17.85 8.35 5.40
N GLU A 136 -18.84 7.80 6.09
CA GLU A 136 -18.65 6.72 7.08
C GLU A 136 -18.39 5.35 6.45
N SER A 137 -18.84 5.15 5.22
CA SER A 137 -18.62 3.94 4.44
C SER A 137 -18.34 4.29 2.98
N VAL A 138 -17.73 3.33 2.27
CA VAL A 138 -17.44 3.43 0.85
C VAL A 138 -17.98 2.19 0.16
N ALA A 139 -18.76 2.38 -0.90
CA ALA A 139 -19.22 1.28 -1.74
C ALA A 139 -18.02 0.61 -2.42
N ILE A 140 -17.93 -0.72 -2.34
CA ILE A 140 -16.89 -1.50 -3.01
C ILE A 140 -17.46 -2.23 -4.23
N GLY A 141 -16.57 -2.57 -5.15
CA GLY A 141 -16.90 -3.36 -6.32
C GLY A 141 -16.06 -4.63 -6.39
N GLU A 142 -16.54 -5.60 -7.16
CA GLU A 142 -15.89 -6.89 -7.33
C GLU A 142 -15.26 -7.00 -8.72
N SER A 143 -14.20 -7.81 -8.83
CA SER A 143 -13.54 -8.10 -10.10
C SER A 143 -13.68 -9.56 -10.48
N ILE A 144 -14.46 -9.84 -11.52
CA ILE A 144 -14.73 -11.17 -12.03
C ILE A 144 -13.68 -11.54 -13.10
N GLY A 145 -13.08 -12.71 -12.92
CA GLY A 145 -12.14 -13.31 -13.88
C GLY A 145 -12.83 -13.81 -15.16
N ILE A 146 -12.03 -14.32 -16.10
CA ILE A 146 -12.56 -14.95 -17.32
C ILE A 146 -13.11 -16.33 -16.95
N LYS A 147 -14.36 -16.61 -17.32
CA LYS A 147 -15.05 -17.90 -17.12
C LYS A 147 -15.12 -18.69 -18.43
N ASN A 148 -15.53 -19.96 -18.34
CA ASN A 148 -15.60 -20.84 -19.52
C ASN A 148 -16.87 -20.63 -20.35
N SER A 149 -17.90 -20.01 -19.78
CA SER A 149 -19.16 -19.71 -20.47
C SER A 149 -19.76 -18.35 -20.06
N ILE A 150 -20.70 -17.88 -20.86
CA ILE A 150 -21.51 -16.70 -20.55
C ILE A 150 -22.36 -16.97 -19.31
N ASP A 151 -22.98 -18.15 -19.20
CA ASP A 151 -23.83 -18.53 -18.08
C ASP A 151 -23.06 -18.51 -16.75
N GLU A 152 -21.85 -19.10 -16.68
CA GLU A 152 -20.98 -19.03 -15.49
C GLU A 152 -20.63 -17.59 -15.11
N THR A 153 -20.48 -16.71 -16.11
CA THR A 153 -20.21 -15.29 -15.88
C THR A 153 -21.43 -14.59 -15.28
N LEU A 154 -22.63 -14.84 -15.82
CA LEU A 154 -23.89 -14.26 -15.34
C LEU A 154 -24.27 -14.75 -13.94
N GLU A 155 -24.03 -16.03 -13.64
CA GLU A 155 -24.21 -16.60 -12.30
C GLU A 155 -23.31 -15.92 -11.28
N GLU A 156 -22.01 -15.75 -11.58
CA GLU A 156 -21.08 -15.04 -10.71
C GLU A 156 -21.51 -13.57 -10.53
N ILE A 157 -21.91 -12.88 -11.60
CA ILE A 157 -22.41 -11.50 -11.51
C ILE A 157 -23.60 -11.42 -10.55
N SER A 158 -24.60 -12.28 -10.74
CA SER A 158 -25.81 -12.31 -9.92
C SER A 158 -25.46 -12.54 -8.45
N LEU A 159 -24.59 -13.52 -8.17
CA LEU A 159 -24.09 -13.79 -6.82
C LEU A 159 -23.44 -12.56 -6.17
N ARG A 160 -22.60 -11.82 -6.91
CA ARG A 160 -21.95 -10.61 -6.37
C ARG A 160 -22.92 -9.45 -6.17
N LEU A 161 -23.91 -9.30 -7.03
CA LEU A 161 -24.97 -8.31 -6.83
C LEU A 161 -25.81 -8.64 -5.58
N ASP A 162 -26.15 -9.92 -5.37
CA ASP A 162 -26.87 -10.38 -4.17
C ASP A 162 -26.06 -10.18 -2.88
N GLN A 163 -24.72 -10.22 -2.97
CA GLN A 163 -23.81 -9.87 -1.87
C GLN A 163 -23.70 -8.35 -1.62
N GLY A 164 -24.35 -7.52 -2.43
CA GLY A 164 -24.40 -6.06 -2.25
C GLY A 164 -23.25 -5.28 -2.90
N TYR A 165 -22.45 -5.91 -3.76
CA TYR A 165 -21.42 -5.19 -4.51
C TYR A 165 -22.05 -4.21 -5.51
N GLN A 166 -21.65 -2.95 -5.46
CA GLN A 166 -22.31 -1.88 -6.23
C GLN A 166 -21.67 -1.64 -7.60
N ARG A 167 -20.57 -2.34 -7.90
CA ARG A 167 -19.86 -2.25 -9.17
C ARG A 167 -19.22 -3.58 -9.50
N ILE A 168 -19.39 -4.03 -10.74
CA ILE A 168 -18.73 -5.22 -11.26
C ILE A 168 -17.68 -4.83 -12.32
N LYS A 169 -16.48 -5.42 -12.22
CA LYS A 169 -15.44 -5.39 -13.27
C LYS A 169 -15.35 -6.76 -13.91
N ILE A 170 -15.55 -6.83 -15.21
CA ILE A 170 -15.40 -8.09 -15.96
C ILE A 170 -14.04 -8.06 -16.67
N LYS A 171 -13.23 -9.10 -16.47
CA LYS A 171 -11.97 -9.26 -17.20
C LYS A 171 -12.24 -9.74 -18.63
N ILE A 172 -11.61 -9.10 -19.60
CA ILE A 172 -11.64 -9.49 -21.02
C ILE A 172 -10.25 -9.93 -21.49
N LYS A 173 -10.17 -10.70 -22.58
CA LYS A 173 -8.93 -11.02 -23.30
C LYS A 173 -9.18 -10.87 -24.81
N PRO A 174 -8.16 -10.50 -25.61
CA PRO A 174 -8.23 -10.60 -27.08
C PRO A 174 -8.49 -12.03 -27.56
#